data_AF-A0A2I3GLZ9-F1
#
_entry.id   AF-A0A2I3GLZ9-F1
#
_cell.length_a   1.000
_cell.length_b   1.000
_cell.length_c   1.000
_cell.angle_alpha   90.00
_cell.angle_beta   90.00
_cell.angle_gamma   90.00
#
_symmetry.space_group_name_H-M   'P 1'
#
loop_
_entity.id
_entity.type
_entity.pdbx_description
1 polymer ?
#
loop_
_entity_poly.entity_id
_entity_poly.type
_entity_poly.pdbx_seq_one_letter_code
_entity_poly.pdbx_strand_id
1 'polypeptide(L)'
;MAVTEVSLLRQCPLLLPQNRSKTVYEGFISAQGRDFHLRIVLPEDLQLKNARLLCSWQLRTILSGYHQIVQQRMQHSPDLMSFMMELKMLLEVALKNRHELYALPPPPQFYSSLIEEIGTLGWDKLVYADTCFSTIKLKAEDASGREHLITLKLKAKYPAESPDYFVDFPVPFCASWTPQSSLISIYSQFLAAVESLKAFWDIMDEIDEKTWVLEPEKPPRSATARRIALDFTMDCGICYAYQLDGTTPDQVCDNSQCGQPFHQICLYEWLRGLQTSRQSFNIIFGECPYCSKPITLKMSGRKH
;
A
#
# COMPACT_ATOMS: atom_id res chain seq x y z
N MET A 1 -36.58 3.54 -30.40
CA MET A 1 -37.27 3.19 -29.13
C MET A 1 -37.58 1.69 -29.01
N ALA A 2 -38.07 0.99 -30.05
CA ALA A 2 -38.26 -0.47 -29.98
C ALA A 2 -36.94 -1.27 -29.94
N VAL A 3 -35.89 -0.79 -30.63
CA VAL A 3 -34.58 -1.47 -30.68
C VAL A 3 -33.89 -1.50 -29.31
N THR A 4 -33.96 -0.40 -28.55
CA THR A 4 -33.39 -0.28 -27.20
C THR A 4 -34.08 -1.19 -26.18
N GLU A 5 -35.37 -1.49 -26.39
CA GLU A 5 -36.18 -2.35 -25.51
C GLU A 5 -35.86 -3.83 -25.73
N VAL A 6 -35.71 -4.25 -26.99
CA VAL A 6 -35.23 -5.60 -27.34
C VAL A 6 -33.82 -5.81 -26.82
N SER A 7 -32.96 -4.80 -26.91
CA SER A 7 -31.62 -4.86 -26.33
C SER A 7 -31.70 -5.07 -24.81
N LEU A 8 -32.46 -4.23 -24.08
CA LEU A 8 -32.57 -4.30 -22.60
C LEU A 8 -33.04 -5.69 -22.15
N LEU A 9 -34.08 -6.22 -22.78
CA LEU A 9 -34.62 -7.55 -22.47
C LEU A 9 -33.65 -8.69 -22.80
N ARG A 10 -32.74 -8.51 -23.77
CA ARG A 10 -31.71 -9.52 -24.07
C ARG A 10 -30.65 -9.61 -22.97
N GLN A 11 -30.23 -8.49 -22.38
CA GLN A 11 -29.14 -8.50 -21.41
C GLN A 11 -29.61 -8.44 -19.95
N CYS A 12 -30.80 -7.92 -19.69
CA CYS A 12 -31.48 -7.87 -18.40
C CYS A 12 -32.92 -8.39 -18.55
N PRO A 13 -33.10 -9.69 -18.83
CA PRO A 13 -34.41 -10.27 -19.16
C PRO A 13 -35.42 -10.18 -18.02
N LEU A 14 -34.94 -10.02 -16.78
CA LEU A 14 -35.77 -9.94 -15.59
C LEU A 14 -36.09 -8.50 -15.17
N LEU A 15 -35.71 -7.47 -15.94
CA LEU A 15 -36.01 -6.07 -15.65
C LEU A 15 -37.09 -5.54 -16.60
N LEU A 16 -38.28 -5.23 -16.07
CA LEU A 16 -39.44 -4.90 -16.88
C LEU A 16 -39.98 -3.49 -16.57
N PRO A 17 -40.45 -2.74 -17.59
CA PRO A 17 -41.13 -1.47 -17.37
C PRO A 17 -42.47 -1.69 -16.64
N GLN A 18 -42.73 -0.90 -15.60
CA GLN A 18 -43.92 -0.99 -14.74
C GLN A 18 -45.02 0.01 -15.13
N ASN A 19 -44.74 0.94 -16.04
CA ASN A 19 -45.69 1.93 -16.50
C ASN A 19 -45.56 2.22 -18.00
N ARG A 20 -46.64 2.75 -18.60
CA ARG A 20 -46.69 3.09 -20.03
C ARG A 20 -45.71 4.19 -20.42
N SER A 21 -45.41 5.10 -19.50
CA SER A 21 -44.44 6.18 -19.67
C SER A 21 -42.98 5.70 -19.62
N LYS A 22 -42.73 4.41 -19.28
CA LYS A 22 -41.39 3.82 -19.15
C LYS A 22 -40.47 4.62 -18.23
N THR A 23 -41.04 5.24 -17.20
CA THR A 23 -40.28 5.95 -16.17
C THR A 23 -39.97 5.06 -14.97
N VAL A 24 -40.58 3.87 -14.86
CA VAL A 24 -40.32 2.93 -13.77
C VAL A 24 -39.98 1.57 -14.35
N TYR A 25 -38.82 1.05 -13.95
CA TYR A 25 -38.37 -0.31 -14.26
C TYR A 25 -38.20 -1.08 -12.95
N GLU A 26 -38.69 -2.31 -12.88
CA GLU A 26 -38.58 -3.15 -11.68
C GLU A 26 -38.36 -4.61 -12.08
N GLY A 27 -37.57 -5.31 -11.27
CA GLY A 27 -37.21 -6.68 -11.57
C GLY A 27 -35.92 -7.13 -10.88
N PHE A 28 -35.17 -8.01 -11.55
CA PHE A 28 -33.96 -8.61 -11.01
C PHE A 28 -32.74 -8.37 -11.88
N ILE A 29 -31.58 -8.27 -11.23
CA ILE A 29 -30.25 -8.36 -11.85
C ILE A 29 -29.58 -9.65 -11.39
N SER A 30 -29.08 -10.43 -12.33
CA SER A 30 -28.40 -11.70 -12.06
C SER A 30 -26.90 -11.53 -12.11
N ALA A 31 -26.20 -11.96 -11.06
CA ALA A 31 -24.74 -12.00 -10.99
C ALA A 31 -24.27 -13.22 -10.18
N GLN A 32 -23.25 -13.93 -10.68
CA GLN A 32 -22.72 -15.16 -10.08
C GLN A 32 -23.79 -16.21 -9.70
N GLY A 33 -24.81 -16.39 -10.56
CA GLY A 33 -25.90 -17.34 -10.33
C GLY A 33 -26.90 -16.94 -9.24
N ARG A 34 -26.85 -15.70 -8.76
CA ARG A 34 -27.80 -15.14 -7.79
C ARG A 34 -28.58 -13.98 -8.39
N ASP A 35 -29.85 -13.87 -8.02
CA ASP A 35 -30.75 -12.81 -8.45
C ASP A 35 -30.97 -11.79 -7.34
N PHE A 36 -30.88 -10.51 -7.70
CA PHE A 36 -31.06 -9.40 -6.78
C PHE A 36 -32.15 -8.47 -7.27
N HIS A 37 -33.16 -8.23 -6.41
CA HIS A 37 -34.25 -7.32 -6.74
C HIS A 37 -33.77 -5.86 -6.76
N LEU A 38 -34.20 -5.14 -7.81
CA LEU A 38 -33.99 -3.71 -7.96
C LEU A 38 -35.15 -3.03 -8.68
N ARG A 39 -35.23 -1.72 -8.47
CA ARG A 39 -36.18 -0.83 -9.11
C ARG A 39 -35.49 0.48 -9.47
N ILE A 40 -35.63 0.90 -10.72
CA ILE A 40 -35.08 2.14 -11.25
C ILE A 40 -36.25 3.07 -11.58
N VAL A 41 -36.21 4.26 -11.00
CA VAL A 41 -37.18 5.33 -11.26
C VAL A 41 -36.47 6.43 -12.03
N LEU A 42 -36.85 6.61 -13.28
CA LEU A 42 -36.39 7.70 -14.13
C LEU A 42 -37.28 8.95 -13.92
N PRO A 43 -36.71 10.15 -13.99
CA PRO A 43 -37.46 11.40 -14.14
C PRO A 43 -38.28 11.46 -15.43
N GLU A 44 -39.17 12.45 -15.55
CA GLU A 44 -40.06 12.63 -16.72
C GLU A 44 -39.29 12.91 -18.03
N ASP A 45 -38.10 13.49 -17.94
CA ASP A 45 -37.19 13.72 -19.08
C ASP A 45 -36.44 12.46 -19.53
N LEU A 46 -36.68 11.32 -18.86
CA LEU A 46 -36.07 10.01 -19.08
C LEU A 46 -34.53 9.99 -18.96
N GLN A 47 -33.92 11.04 -18.41
CA GLN A 47 -32.48 11.10 -18.23
C GLN A 47 -32.04 10.35 -16.98
N LEU A 48 -30.97 9.57 -17.09
CA LEU A 48 -30.40 8.83 -15.96
C LEU A 48 -29.77 9.72 -14.88
N LYS A 49 -29.37 10.96 -15.22
CA LYS A 49 -28.67 11.87 -14.31
C LYS A 49 -29.39 12.10 -12.98
N ASN A 50 -30.71 12.08 -13.00
CA ASN A 50 -31.57 12.26 -11.83
C ASN A 50 -32.41 11.00 -11.49
N ALA A 51 -32.01 9.84 -12.02
CA ALA A 51 -32.68 8.59 -11.73
C ALA A 51 -32.45 8.14 -10.28
N ARG A 52 -33.35 7.31 -9.78
CA ARG A 52 -33.27 6.72 -8.44
C ARG A 52 -33.16 5.21 -8.55
N LEU A 53 -32.09 4.65 -8.01
CA LEU A 53 -31.92 3.21 -7.82
C LEU A 53 -32.41 2.80 -6.43
N LEU A 54 -33.47 2.01 -6.40
CA LEU A 54 -33.96 1.29 -5.23
C LEU A 54 -33.58 -0.17 -5.38
N CYS A 55 -33.25 -0.84 -4.28
CA CYS A 55 -32.81 -2.23 -4.32
C CYS A 55 -33.11 -2.95 -3.02
N SER A 56 -33.07 -4.28 -3.07
CA SER A 56 -33.15 -5.12 -1.88
C SER A 56 -32.04 -4.80 -0.88
N TRP A 57 -32.28 -5.09 0.39
CA TRP A 57 -31.28 -4.92 1.46
C TRP A 57 -29.98 -5.68 1.16
N GLN A 58 -30.08 -6.85 0.54
CA GLN A 58 -28.94 -7.68 0.16
C GLN A 58 -28.07 -6.97 -0.88
N LEU A 59 -28.68 -6.44 -1.94
CA LEU A 59 -27.97 -5.70 -2.99
C LEU A 59 -27.36 -4.41 -2.44
N ARG A 60 -28.12 -3.67 -1.62
CA ARG A 60 -27.62 -2.47 -0.94
C ARG A 60 -26.41 -2.74 -0.06
N THR A 61 -26.40 -3.88 0.64
CA THR A 61 -25.28 -4.29 1.50
C THR A 61 -24.04 -4.56 0.67
N ILE A 62 -24.17 -5.27 -0.45
CA ILE A 62 -23.05 -5.55 -1.37
C ILE A 62 -22.48 -4.26 -1.97
N LEU A 63 -23.35 -3.32 -2.36
CA LEU A 63 -22.97 -2.06 -3.00
C LEU A 63 -22.58 -0.94 -2.02
N SER A 64 -22.60 -1.18 -0.70
CA SER A 64 -22.34 -0.15 0.33
C SER A 64 -21.00 0.58 0.16
N GLY A 65 -19.93 -0.15 -0.22
CA GLY A 65 -18.61 0.42 -0.51
C GLY A 65 -18.47 1.02 -1.93
N TYR A 66 -19.47 0.87 -2.79
CA TYR A 66 -19.44 1.28 -4.20
C TYR A 66 -20.42 2.42 -4.51
N HIS A 67 -21.02 3.03 -3.48
CA HIS A 67 -22.11 4.01 -3.64
C HIS A 67 -21.73 5.18 -4.56
N GLN A 68 -20.54 5.77 -4.36
CA GLN A 68 -20.05 6.88 -5.19
C GLN A 68 -19.88 6.48 -6.66
N ILE A 69 -19.37 5.28 -6.90
CA ILE A 69 -19.14 4.77 -8.27
C ILE A 69 -20.48 4.51 -8.96
N VAL A 70 -21.46 3.93 -8.25
CA VAL A 70 -22.81 3.72 -8.80
C VAL A 70 -23.47 5.06 -9.16
N GLN A 71 -23.34 6.08 -8.31
CA GLN A 71 -23.83 7.44 -8.61
C GLN A 71 -23.14 8.07 -9.82
N GLN A 72 -21.81 7.97 -9.91
CA GLN A 72 -21.06 8.47 -11.06
C GLN A 72 -21.51 7.80 -12.35
N ARG A 73 -21.66 6.48 -12.37
CA ARG A 73 -22.10 5.75 -13.56
C ARG A 73 -23.52 6.14 -13.95
N MET A 74 -24.42 6.32 -12.98
CA MET A 74 -25.76 6.82 -13.24
C MET A 74 -25.77 8.21 -13.90
N GLN A 75 -24.81 9.09 -13.59
CA GLN A 75 -24.70 10.41 -14.22
C GLN A 75 -24.11 10.40 -15.63
N HIS A 76 -23.19 9.47 -15.90
CA HIS A 76 -22.38 9.45 -17.13
C HIS A 76 -22.84 8.42 -18.17
N SER A 77 -23.62 7.41 -17.77
CA SER A 77 -24.13 6.42 -18.71
C SER A 77 -25.14 7.08 -19.68
N PRO A 78 -25.02 6.81 -20.99
CA PRO A 78 -25.84 7.45 -22.02
C PRO A 78 -27.30 6.96 -22.02
N ASP A 79 -27.54 5.74 -21.57
CA ASP A 79 -28.86 5.11 -21.52
C ASP A 79 -28.95 4.03 -20.43
N LEU A 80 -30.19 3.63 -20.13
CA LEU A 80 -30.50 2.65 -19.07
C LEU A 80 -29.79 1.31 -19.28
N MET A 81 -29.62 0.87 -20.52
CA MET A 81 -28.95 -0.38 -20.82
C MET A 81 -27.47 -0.33 -20.42
N SER A 82 -26.79 0.72 -20.84
CA SER A 82 -25.38 0.94 -20.55
C SER A 82 -25.14 0.99 -19.05
N PHE A 83 -26.01 1.72 -18.33
CA PHE A 83 -25.99 1.74 -16.87
C PHE A 83 -26.19 0.34 -16.26
N MET A 84 -27.13 -0.45 -16.77
CA MET A 84 -27.41 -1.80 -16.27
C MET A 84 -26.24 -2.77 -16.48
N MET A 85 -25.54 -2.69 -17.61
CA MET A 85 -24.33 -3.49 -17.85
C MET A 85 -23.20 -3.09 -16.92
N GLU A 86 -23.00 -1.79 -16.74
CA GLU A 86 -22.00 -1.28 -15.82
C GLU A 86 -22.32 -1.67 -14.37
N LEU A 87 -23.58 -1.60 -13.95
CA LEU A 87 -24.03 -2.04 -12.64
C LEU A 87 -23.82 -3.54 -12.45
N LYS A 88 -24.10 -4.35 -13.48
CA LYS A 88 -23.84 -5.80 -13.47
C LYS A 88 -22.35 -6.08 -13.30
N MET A 89 -21.48 -5.41 -14.05
CA MET A 89 -20.02 -5.55 -13.91
C MET A 89 -19.53 -5.18 -12.51
N LEU A 90 -20.02 -4.07 -11.94
CA LEU A 90 -19.71 -3.72 -10.55
C LEU A 90 -20.19 -4.77 -9.56
N LEU A 91 -21.39 -5.29 -9.76
CA LEU A 91 -21.95 -6.31 -8.90
C LEU A 91 -21.14 -7.60 -8.97
N GLU A 92 -20.67 -8.01 -10.17
CA GLU A 92 -19.79 -9.16 -10.34
C GLU A 92 -18.44 -8.98 -9.62
N VAL A 93 -17.84 -7.80 -9.71
CA VAL A 93 -16.59 -7.47 -8.98
C VAL A 93 -16.82 -7.44 -7.47
N ALA A 94 -17.88 -6.77 -7.01
CA ALA A 94 -18.21 -6.67 -5.60
C ALA A 94 -18.51 -8.05 -4.99
N LEU A 95 -19.20 -8.92 -5.74
CA LEU A 95 -19.46 -10.31 -5.34
C LEU A 95 -18.20 -11.17 -5.36
N LYS A 96 -17.26 -10.96 -6.30
CA LYS A 96 -15.99 -11.68 -6.32
C LYS A 96 -15.12 -11.31 -5.13
N ASN A 97 -14.99 -10.01 -4.85
CA ASN A 97 -14.29 -9.50 -3.67
C ASN A 97 -14.96 -9.96 -2.37
N ARG A 98 -16.30 -10.10 -2.37
CA ARG A 98 -17.02 -10.70 -1.24
C ARG A 98 -16.86 -12.21 -1.17
N HIS A 99 -16.80 -12.97 -2.26
CA HIS A 99 -16.56 -14.42 -2.15
C HIS A 99 -15.18 -14.73 -1.54
N GLU A 100 -14.18 -13.85 -1.70
CA GLU A 100 -12.93 -13.92 -0.92
C GLU A 100 -13.17 -13.68 0.60
N LEU A 101 -14.20 -12.92 0.97
CA LEU A 101 -14.62 -12.67 2.36
C LEU A 101 -15.65 -13.69 2.89
N TYR A 102 -16.32 -14.45 2.01
CA TYR A 102 -17.39 -15.40 2.32
C TYR A 102 -17.05 -16.80 1.79
N ALA A 103 -15.81 -17.26 1.98
CA ALA A 103 -15.63 -18.70 2.17
C ALA A 103 -16.60 -19.14 3.28
N LEU A 104 -17.28 -20.27 3.12
CA LEU A 104 -18.13 -20.81 4.20
C LEU A 104 -17.31 -20.76 5.50
N PRO A 105 -17.82 -20.14 6.57
CA PRO A 105 -17.06 -20.05 7.81
C PRO A 105 -16.67 -21.48 8.20
N PRO A 106 -15.40 -21.70 8.56
CA PRO A 106 -14.95 -22.99 9.04
C PRO A 106 -15.90 -23.53 10.12
N PRO A 107 -16.09 -24.86 10.19
CA PRO A 107 -16.90 -25.45 11.24
C PRO A 107 -16.39 -25.01 12.62
N PRO A 108 -17.24 -24.89 13.66
CA PRO A 108 -16.82 -24.42 14.99
C PRO A 108 -15.59 -25.15 15.57
N GLN A 109 -15.43 -26.42 15.21
CA GLN A 109 -14.29 -27.26 15.57
C GLN A 109 -12.93 -26.68 15.12
N PHE A 110 -12.89 -26.01 13.98
CA PHE A 110 -11.70 -25.31 13.50
C PHE A 110 -11.26 -24.24 14.49
N TYR A 111 -12.19 -23.39 14.93
CA TYR A 111 -11.90 -22.31 15.86
C TYR A 111 -11.50 -22.85 17.23
N SER A 112 -12.16 -23.90 17.73
CA SER A 112 -11.77 -24.50 19.02
C SER A 112 -10.34 -25.03 18.99
N SER A 113 -9.96 -25.76 17.93
CA SER A 113 -8.59 -26.28 17.79
C SER A 113 -7.58 -25.15 17.65
N LEU A 114 -7.88 -24.13 16.85
CA LEU A 114 -7.00 -22.97 16.67
C LEU A 114 -6.77 -22.20 17.98
N ILE A 115 -7.84 -21.98 18.75
CA ILE A 115 -7.76 -21.27 20.04
C ILE A 115 -7.00 -22.09 21.08
N GLU A 116 -7.14 -23.42 21.07
CA GLU A 116 -6.35 -24.33 21.90
C GLU A 116 -4.85 -24.30 21.51
N GLU A 117 -4.55 -24.29 20.21
CA GLU A 117 -3.18 -24.15 19.70
C GLU A 117 -2.55 -22.81 20.12
N ILE A 118 -3.29 -21.70 19.97
CA ILE A 118 -2.83 -20.37 20.42
C ILE A 118 -2.66 -20.36 21.94
N GLY A 119 -3.59 -20.96 22.69
CA GLY A 119 -3.50 -21.07 24.15
C GLY A 119 -2.27 -21.86 24.61
N THR A 120 -1.94 -22.94 23.89
CA THR A 120 -0.76 -23.76 24.15
C THR A 120 0.52 -23.02 23.77
N LEU A 121 0.50 -22.25 22.69
CA LEU A 121 1.63 -21.44 22.24
C LEU A 121 1.92 -20.25 23.19
N GLY A 122 0.86 -19.68 23.75
CA GLY A 122 0.90 -18.47 24.57
C GLY A 122 0.30 -17.27 23.83
N TRP A 123 -0.72 -16.65 24.44
CA TRP A 123 -1.40 -15.47 23.90
C TRP A 123 -0.51 -14.24 23.78
N ASP A 124 0.58 -14.18 24.56
CA ASP A 124 1.56 -13.11 24.51
C ASP A 124 2.34 -13.08 23.18
N LYS A 125 2.35 -14.20 22.44
CA LYS A 125 2.93 -14.29 21.10
C LYS A 125 2.00 -13.79 20.00
N LEU A 126 0.69 -13.73 20.23
CA LEU A 126 -0.28 -13.27 19.23
C LEU A 126 -0.39 -11.73 19.26
N VAL A 127 0.07 -11.06 18.20
CA VAL A 127 0.01 -9.58 18.10
C VAL A 127 -1.15 -9.08 17.24
N TYR A 128 -1.70 -9.93 16.39
CA TYR A 128 -2.80 -9.58 15.52
C TYR A 128 -3.60 -10.83 15.12
N ALA A 129 -4.91 -10.70 15.08
CA ALA A 129 -5.84 -11.62 14.44
C ALA A 129 -6.94 -10.81 13.76
N ASP A 130 -7.35 -11.21 12.55
CA ASP A 130 -8.52 -10.63 11.91
C ASP A 130 -9.84 -11.17 12.53
N THR A 131 -10.97 -10.56 12.16
CA THR A 131 -12.30 -10.93 12.69
C THR A 131 -12.72 -12.36 12.37
N CYS A 132 -12.13 -12.97 11.34
CA CYS A 132 -12.47 -14.30 10.86
C CYS A 132 -11.46 -15.36 11.30
N PHE A 133 -10.41 -14.98 12.05
CA PHE A 133 -9.22 -15.78 12.33
C PHE A 133 -8.61 -16.42 11.07
N SER A 134 -8.71 -15.75 9.93
CA SER A 134 -8.12 -16.20 8.67
C SER A 134 -6.66 -15.79 8.58
N THR A 135 -6.32 -14.63 9.14
CA THR A 135 -4.96 -14.12 9.20
C THR A 135 -4.58 -13.83 10.65
N ILE A 136 -3.49 -14.43 11.11
CA ILE A 136 -2.90 -14.18 12.42
C ILE A 136 -1.44 -13.76 12.26
N LYS A 137 -0.93 -12.96 13.20
CA LYS A 137 0.50 -12.63 13.28
C LYS A 137 1.02 -13.02 14.64
N LEU A 138 2.13 -13.75 14.63
CA LEU A 138 2.84 -14.16 15.83
C LEU A 138 4.17 -13.41 15.90
N LYS A 139 4.52 -12.95 17.09
CA LYS A 139 5.82 -12.34 17.38
C LYS A 139 6.76 -13.32 18.06
N ALA A 140 8.05 -13.17 17.78
CA ALA A 140 9.15 -13.77 18.51
C ALA A 140 10.15 -12.68 18.87
N GLU A 141 10.79 -12.81 20.02
CA GLU A 141 11.91 -11.96 20.43
C GLU A 141 13.18 -12.81 20.44
N ASP A 142 14.24 -12.34 19.79
CA ASP A 142 15.53 -13.03 19.80
C ASP A 142 16.37 -12.67 21.03
N ALA A 143 17.53 -13.32 21.19
CA ALA A 143 18.41 -13.08 22.33
C ALA A 143 19.02 -11.66 22.39
N SER A 144 18.95 -10.89 21.29
CA SER A 144 19.36 -9.49 21.23
C SER A 144 18.20 -8.51 21.50
N GLY A 145 17.01 -9.01 21.86
CA GLY A 145 15.83 -8.20 22.14
C GLY A 145 15.10 -7.69 20.90
N ARG A 146 15.35 -8.29 19.72
CA ARG A 146 14.71 -7.86 18.46
C ARG A 146 13.41 -8.62 18.25
N GLU A 147 12.37 -7.88 17.91
CA GLU A 147 11.07 -8.45 17.56
C GLU A 147 11.04 -8.87 16.09
N HIS A 148 10.62 -10.12 15.85
CA HIS A 148 10.43 -10.73 14.54
C HIS A 148 8.99 -11.20 14.41
N LEU A 149 8.38 -10.99 13.24
CA LEU A 149 6.99 -11.34 12.99
C LEU A 149 6.86 -12.43 11.93
N ILE A 150 5.99 -13.41 12.20
CA ILE A 150 5.48 -14.34 11.21
C ILE A 150 3.98 -14.09 11.02
N THR A 151 3.58 -13.83 9.77
CA THR A 151 2.16 -13.72 9.40
C THR A 151 1.71 -15.06 8.83
N LEU A 152 0.61 -15.60 9.34
CA LEU A 152 0.02 -16.87 8.90
C LEU A 152 -1.37 -16.60 8.33
N LYS A 153 -1.63 -17.09 7.12
CA LYS A 153 -2.95 -17.11 6.48
C LYS A 153 -3.49 -18.54 6.50
N LEU A 154 -4.46 -18.76 7.37
CA LEU A 154 -5.13 -20.03 7.58
C LEU A 154 -6.20 -20.23 6.49
N LYS A 155 -6.13 -21.40 5.84
CA LYS A 155 -7.09 -21.80 4.82
C LYS A 155 -8.18 -22.68 5.44
N ALA A 156 -9.30 -22.83 4.73
CA ALA A 156 -10.44 -23.61 5.21
C ALA A 156 -10.13 -25.10 5.52
N LYS A 157 -9.05 -25.65 4.94
CA LYS A 157 -8.62 -27.04 5.15
C LYS A 157 -7.48 -27.20 6.17
N TYR A 158 -7.10 -26.15 6.87
CA TYR A 158 -6.12 -26.25 7.94
C TYR A 158 -6.62 -27.19 9.06
N PRO A 159 -5.76 -28.05 9.65
CA PRO A 159 -4.31 -28.19 9.42
C PRO A 159 -3.91 -29.17 8.31
N ALA A 160 -4.87 -29.83 7.65
CA ALA A 160 -4.58 -30.79 6.57
C ALA A 160 -3.89 -30.12 5.36
N GLU A 161 -4.21 -28.85 5.09
CA GLU A 161 -3.47 -27.98 4.17
C GLU A 161 -2.61 -27.00 4.96
N SER A 162 -1.37 -26.77 4.51
CA SER A 162 -0.47 -25.82 5.14
C SER A 162 -0.99 -24.39 5.04
N PRO A 163 -0.85 -23.58 6.11
CA PRO A 163 -1.11 -22.15 6.01
C PRO A 163 -0.12 -21.50 5.04
N ASP A 164 -0.54 -20.43 4.38
CA ASP A 164 0.45 -19.55 3.73
C ASP A 164 1.11 -18.72 4.82
N TYR A 165 2.40 -18.44 4.68
CA TYR A 165 3.15 -17.70 5.68
C TYR A 165 4.09 -16.67 5.07
N PHE A 166 4.33 -15.60 5.80
CA PHE A 166 5.19 -14.49 5.41
C PHE A 166 6.09 -14.10 6.58
N VAL A 167 7.40 -14.04 6.31
CA VAL A 167 8.44 -13.63 7.25
C VAL A 167 9.36 -12.62 6.57
N ASP A 168 9.97 -11.74 7.35
CA ASP A 168 10.89 -10.71 6.85
C ASP A 168 12.35 -11.19 6.97
N PHE A 169 12.69 -12.27 6.24
CA PHE A 169 14.03 -12.89 6.30
C PHE A 169 14.88 -12.56 5.07
N PRO A 170 16.22 -12.49 5.22
CA PRO A 170 17.15 -12.26 4.11
C PRO A 170 17.30 -13.49 3.20
N VAL A 171 16.73 -14.63 3.61
CA VAL A 171 16.75 -15.91 2.89
C VAL A 171 15.35 -16.51 2.86
N PRO A 172 15.04 -17.37 1.87
CA PRO A 172 13.77 -18.08 1.83
C PRO A 172 13.55 -18.93 3.09
N PHE A 173 12.37 -18.79 3.69
CA PHE A 173 11.92 -19.64 4.78
C PHE A 173 10.97 -20.71 4.23
N CYS A 174 11.28 -21.98 4.46
CA CYS A 174 10.46 -23.11 4.04
C CYS A 174 10.13 -23.97 5.26
N ALA A 175 8.95 -23.77 5.83
CA ALA A 175 8.46 -24.60 6.92
C ALA A 175 8.05 -25.98 6.40
N SER A 176 8.53 -27.03 7.07
CA SER A 176 8.01 -28.38 6.92
C SER A 176 6.62 -28.47 7.56
N TRP A 177 5.67 -29.02 6.81
CA TRP A 177 4.28 -29.13 7.24
C TRP A 177 3.72 -30.51 6.92
N THR A 178 3.06 -31.13 7.89
CA THR A 178 2.28 -32.35 7.71
C THR A 178 0.86 -32.13 8.23
N PRO A 179 -0.12 -32.99 7.91
CA PRO A 179 -1.47 -32.86 8.47
C PRO A 179 -1.56 -32.96 10.01
N GLN A 180 -0.48 -33.37 10.68
CA GLN A 180 -0.35 -33.42 12.14
C GLN A 180 0.37 -32.19 12.72
N SER A 181 0.86 -31.30 11.86
CA SER A 181 1.44 -30.02 12.25
C SER A 181 0.38 -29.09 12.84
N SER A 182 0.85 -28.19 13.69
CA SER A 182 0.08 -27.15 14.37
C SER A 182 0.83 -25.81 14.32
N LEU A 183 0.22 -24.74 14.83
CA LEU A 183 0.89 -23.45 15.01
C LEU A 183 2.21 -23.57 15.77
N ILE A 184 2.28 -24.44 16.78
CA ILE A 184 3.49 -24.69 17.57
C ILE A 184 4.62 -25.23 16.70
N SER A 185 4.30 -26.12 15.75
CA SER A 185 5.30 -26.76 14.89
C SER A 185 5.94 -25.79 13.89
N ILE A 186 5.16 -24.89 13.28
CA ILE A 186 5.70 -23.84 12.40
C ILE A 186 6.41 -22.75 13.20
N TYR A 187 5.88 -22.39 14.37
CA TYR A 187 6.49 -21.39 15.24
C TYR A 187 7.86 -21.86 15.78
N SER A 188 8.00 -23.14 16.11
CA SER A 188 9.29 -23.71 16.53
C SER A 188 10.35 -23.66 15.41
N GLN A 189 9.94 -23.94 14.16
CA GLN A 189 10.81 -23.80 12.98
C GLN A 189 11.17 -22.33 12.71
N PHE A 190 10.22 -21.42 12.90
CA PHE A 190 10.45 -19.98 12.81
C PHE A 190 11.47 -19.50 13.84
N LEU A 191 11.34 -19.91 15.12
CA LEU A 191 12.32 -19.60 16.16
C LEU A 191 13.72 -20.11 15.83
N ALA A 192 13.83 -21.35 15.33
CA ALA A 192 15.12 -21.91 14.92
C ALA A 192 15.76 -21.10 13.78
N ALA A 193 14.96 -20.63 12.82
CA ALA A 193 15.44 -19.78 11.74
C ALA A 193 15.87 -18.39 12.26
N VAL A 194 15.10 -17.79 13.17
CA VAL A 194 15.48 -16.52 13.83
C VAL A 194 16.83 -16.65 14.53
N GLU A 195 17.03 -17.70 15.31
CA GLU A 195 18.30 -17.94 16.01
C GLU A 195 19.47 -18.13 15.03
N SER A 196 19.24 -18.84 13.92
CA SER A 196 20.27 -19.06 12.90
C SER A 196 20.73 -17.77 12.18
N LEU A 197 19.85 -16.77 12.12
CA LEU A 197 20.08 -15.48 11.45
C LEU A 197 20.56 -14.38 12.39
N LYS A 198 20.69 -14.67 13.69
CA LYS A 198 21.15 -13.71 14.71
C LYS A 198 22.44 -13.01 14.33
N ALA A 199 23.47 -13.75 13.92
CA ALA A 199 24.78 -13.18 13.57
C ALA A 199 24.68 -12.22 12.36
N PHE A 200 23.82 -12.51 11.39
CA PHE A 200 23.57 -11.62 10.28
C PHE A 200 22.94 -10.30 10.76
N TRP A 201 21.87 -10.36 11.56
CA TRP A 201 21.24 -9.14 12.06
C TRP A 201 22.11 -8.36 13.03
N ASP A 202 22.94 -9.03 13.85
CA ASP A 202 23.92 -8.37 14.72
C ASP A 202 24.87 -7.47 13.91
N ILE A 203 25.35 -7.95 12.75
CA ILE A 203 26.21 -7.16 11.84
C ILE A 203 25.41 -6.02 11.20
N MET A 204 24.19 -6.29 10.72
CA MET A 204 23.38 -5.27 10.06
C MET A 204 22.99 -4.14 11.03
N ASP A 205 22.65 -4.47 12.28
CA ASP A 205 22.36 -3.47 13.32
C ASP A 205 23.58 -2.61 13.63
N GLU A 206 24.78 -3.21 13.71
CA GLU A 206 26.01 -2.45 13.93
C GLU A 206 26.26 -1.45 12.78
N ILE A 207 26.03 -1.87 11.54
CA ILE A 207 26.13 -0.98 10.37
C ILE A 207 25.08 0.12 10.45
N ASP A 208 23.83 -0.23 10.75
CA ASP A 208 22.71 0.72 10.79
C ASP A 208 22.85 1.75 11.93
N GLU A 209 23.47 1.36 13.04
CA GLU A 209 23.71 2.25 14.19
C GLU A 209 24.96 3.14 14.00
N LYS A 210 26.05 2.59 13.44
CA LYS A 210 27.35 3.27 13.41
C LYS A 210 27.70 3.93 12.09
N THR A 211 26.91 3.70 11.04
CA THR A 211 27.19 4.24 9.71
C THR A 211 26.03 5.04 9.18
N TRP A 212 26.33 5.95 8.26
CA TRP A 212 25.28 6.69 7.58
C TRP A 212 24.80 5.92 6.35
N VAL A 213 23.72 5.18 6.56
CA VAL A 213 23.00 4.42 5.53
C VAL A 213 22.14 5.37 4.69
N LEU A 214 22.38 5.39 3.38
CA LEU A 214 21.62 6.13 2.38
C LEU A 214 20.46 5.32 1.81
N GLU A 215 20.64 4.01 1.61
CA GLU A 215 19.60 3.12 1.08
C GLU A 215 19.76 1.71 1.64
N PRO A 216 18.65 1.07 2.09
CA PRO A 216 17.32 1.67 2.31
C PRO A 216 17.29 2.60 3.54
N GLU A 217 16.49 3.67 3.49
CA GLU A 217 16.34 4.63 4.60
C GLU A 217 15.79 3.98 5.88
N LYS A 218 14.88 3.00 5.71
CA LYS A 218 14.33 2.18 6.80
C LYS A 218 14.46 0.71 6.43
N PRO A 219 15.61 0.07 6.73
CA PRO A 219 15.87 -1.28 6.27
C PRO A 219 14.91 -2.30 6.90
N PRO A 220 14.21 -3.12 6.09
CA PRO A 220 13.57 -4.33 6.60
C PRO A 220 14.61 -5.38 6.99
N ARG A 221 14.21 -6.38 7.77
CA ARG A 221 15.10 -7.48 8.22
C ARG A 221 15.52 -8.42 7.09
N SER A 222 14.80 -8.38 5.96
CA SER A 222 15.17 -9.04 4.71
C SER A 222 16.24 -8.30 3.88
N ALA A 223 16.52 -7.02 4.15
CA ALA A 223 17.45 -6.26 3.33
C ALA A 223 18.91 -6.64 3.61
N THR A 224 19.56 -7.23 2.60
CA THR A 224 20.95 -7.72 2.64
C THR A 224 21.99 -6.72 2.14
N ALA A 225 21.58 -5.52 1.75
CA ALA A 225 22.46 -4.48 1.23
C ALA A 225 22.27 -3.17 2.00
N ARG A 226 23.37 -2.40 2.11
CA ARG A 226 23.40 -1.04 2.64
C ARG A 226 24.28 -0.18 1.73
N ARG A 227 23.74 0.95 1.29
CA ARG A 227 24.55 1.98 0.63
C ARG A 227 25.03 2.95 1.70
N ILE A 228 26.32 2.93 2.00
CA ILE A 228 26.91 3.70 3.11
C ILE A 228 27.69 4.88 2.53
N ALA A 229 27.56 6.06 3.15
CA ALA A 229 28.42 7.20 2.85
C ALA A 229 29.82 6.97 3.45
N LEU A 230 30.84 6.86 2.59
CA LEU A 230 32.22 6.58 3.01
C LEU A 230 33.11 7.82 3.10
N ASP A 231 32.64 8.98 2.61
CA ASP A 231 33.47 10.17 2.49
C ASP A 231 32.69 11.45 2.85
N PHE A 232 33.28 12.25 3.74
CA PHE A 232 32.83 13.59 4.14
C PHE A 232 33.18 14.66 3.10
N THR A 233 33.77 14.28 1.95
CA THR A 233 33.96 15.20 0.81
C THR A 233 32.66 15.73 0.20
N MET A 234 31.50 15.22 0.63
CA MET A 234 30.19 15.77 0.27
C MET A 234 29.66 16.82 1.24
N ASP A 235 30.32 17.09 2.37
CA ASP A 235 29.86 18.10 3.32
C ASP A 235 30.04 19.52 2.76
N CYS A 236 29.10 20.40 3.07
CA CYS A 236 29.24 21.79 2.70
C CYS A 236 30.51 22.36 3.33
N GLY A 237 31.39 22.94 2.52
CA GLY A 237 32.65 23.51 3.02
C GLY A 237 32.49 24.71 3.97
N ILE A 238 31.28 25.21 4.18
CA ILE A 238 31.03 26.36 5.07
C ILE A 238 30.46 25.91 6.41
N CYS A 239 29.39 25.11 6.39
CA CYS A 239 28.74 24.66 7.63
C CYS A 239 29.21 23.28 8.11
N TYR A 240 30.03 22.58 7.32
CA TYR A 240 30.52 21.22 7.61
C TYR A 240 29.41 20.21 7.88
N ALA A 241 28.24 20.42 7.27
CA ALA A 241 27.12 19.51 7.31
C ALA A 241 26.74 19.10 5.88
N TYR A 242 26.37 17.84 5.70
CA TYR A 242 25.75 17.40 4.45
C TYR A 242 24.30 17.86 4.35
N GLN A 243 23.50 17.74 5.41
CA GLN A 243 22.10 18.14 5.34
C GLN A 243 21.86 19.41 6.16
N LEU A 244 21.32 20.44 5.52
CA LEU A 244 20.89 21.69 6.15
C LEU A 244 19.47 21.99 5.67
N ASP A 245 18.51 22.04 6.61
CA ASP A 245 17.09 22.29 6.33
C ASP A 245 16.49 21.42 5.20
N GLY A 246 16.88 20.13 5.17
CA GLY A 246 16.42 19.18 4.16
C GLY A 246 17.13 19.29 2.81
N THR A 247 18.09 20.20 2.65
CA THR A 247 18.89 20.37 1.42
C THR A 247 20.28 19.76 1.55
N THR A 248 20.81 19.23 0.45
CA THR A 248 22.18 18.71 0.34
C THR A 248 23.05 19.67 -0.48
N PRO A 249 24.39 19.60 -0.40
CA PRO A 249 25.26 20.54 -1.08
C PRO A 249 25.16 20.33 -2.59
N ASP A 250 24.63 21.32 -3.29
CA ASP A 250 24.26 21.28 -4.70
C ASP A 250 25.14 22.18 -5.57
N GLN A 251 25.97 23.01 -4.95
CA GLN A 251 26.90 23.92 -5.62
C GLN A 251 28.33 23.43 -5.43
N VAL A 252 29.05 23.20 -6.51
CA VAL A 252 30.43 22.68 -6.48
C VAL A 252 31.37 23.72 -7.06
N CYS A 253 32.56 23.88 -6.47
CA CYS A 253 33.58 24.76 -7.05
C CYS A 253 34.00 24.28 -8.44
N ASP A 254 33.94 25.19 -9.43
CA ASP A 254 34.29 24.92 -10.84
C ASP A 254 35.76 24.52 -11.06
N ASN A 255 36.64 24.81 -10.09
CA ASN A 255 38.04 24.43 -10.16
C ASN A 255 38.20 22.91 -9.93
N SER A 256 38.68 22.19 -10.95
CA SER A 256 38.86 20.73 -10.92
C SER A 256 39.82 20.22 -9.85
N GLN A 257 40.73 21.08 -9.37
CA GLN A 257 41.64 20.76 -8.26
C GLN A 257 41.03 21.02 -6.87
N CYS A 258 39.86 21.64 -6.80
CA CYS A 258 39.17 21.95 -5.54
C CYS A 258 37.93 21.09 -5.36
N GLY A 259 36.95 21.19 -6.26
CA GLY A 259 35.73 20.37 -6.22
C GLY A 259 34.91 20.44 -4.93
N GLN A 260 35.16 21.41 -4.05
CA GLN A 260 34.46 21.49 -2.75
C GLN A 260 32.97 21.79 -2.99
N PRO A 261 32.06 21.03 -2.36
CA PRO A 261 30.63 21.29 -2.44
C PRO A 261 30.16 22.25 -1.33
N PHE A 262 29.07 22.96 -1.61
CA PHE A 262 28.43 23.92 -0.72
C PHE A 262 26.91 23.86 -0.89
N HIS A 263 26.15 24.07 0.19
CA HIS A 263 24.72 24.40 0.05
C HIS A 263 24.57 25.75 -0.64
N GLN A 264 23.58 25.86 -1.52
CA GLN A 264 23.22 27.13 -2.16
C GLN A 264 23.05 28.27 -1.13
N ILE A 265 22.43 28.00 0.02
CA ILE A 265 22.21 28.99 1.09
C ILE A 265 23.54 29.39 1.75
N CYS A 266 24.35 28.43 2.17
CA CYS A 266 25.65 28.70 2.81
C CYS A 266 26.55 29.55 1.91
N LEU A 267 26.66 29.18 0.63
CA LEU A 267 27.48 29.91 -0.33
C LEU A 267 26.91 31.30 -0.62
N TYR A 268 25.58 31.45 -0.68
CA TYR A 268 24.92 32.75 -0.81
C TYR A 268 25.26 33.68 0.35
N GLU A 269 25.13 33.18 1.59
CA GLU A 269 25.39 33.98 2.78
C GLU A 269 26.85 34.39 2.93
N TRP A 270 27.77 33.54 2.48
CA TRP A 270 29.19 33.85 2.42
C TRP A 270 29.50 34.93 1.39
N LEU A 271 29.09 34.73 0.13
CA LEU A 271 29.45 35.64 -0.97
C LEU A 271 28.83 37.03 -0.80
N ARG A 272 27.62 37.16 -0.25
CA ARG A 272 27.00 38.48 0.00
C ARG A 272 27.77 39.31 1.05
N GLY A 273 28.58 38.66 1.89
CA GLY A 273 29.38 39.32 2.93
C GLY A 273 30.72 39.88 2.41
N LEU A 274 31.14 39.52 1.18
CA LEU A 274 32.42 39.92 0.62
C LEU A 274 32.28 41.17 -0.25
N GLN A 275 33.18 42.15 -0.05
CA GLN A 275 33.23 43.37 -0.88
C GLN A 275 33.67 43.10 -2.33
N THR A 276 34.32 41.96 -2.57
CA THR A 276 34.83 41.55 -3.89
C THR A 276 33.78 40.86 -4.75
N SER A 277 32.67 40.42 -4.15
CA SER A 277 31.60 39.73 -4.86
C SER A 277 30.78 40.68 -5.74
N ARG A 278 30.40 40.21 -6.93
CA ARG A 278 29.59 40.95 -7.89
C ARG A 278 28.30 40.19 -8.14
N GLN A 279 27.18 40.89 -8.13
CA GLN A 279 25.88 40.31 -8.45
C GLN A 279 25.37 40.85 -9.79
N SER A 280 24.88 39.96 -10.64
CA SER A 280 24.17 40.30 -11.88
C SER A 280 22.92 39.45 -11.98
N PHE A 281 21.73 40.08 -11.95
CA PHE A 281 20.44 39.40 -11.89
C PHE A 281 20.37 38.35 -10.75
N ASN A 282 20.12 37.09 -11.08
CA ASN A 282 20.05 35.95 -10.16
C ASN A 282 21.37 35.18 -10.05
N ILE A 283 22.48 35.76 -10.49
CA ILE A 283 23.81 35.12 -10.45
C ILE A 283 24.75 35.98 -9.61
N ILE A 284 25.45 35.34 -8.67
CA ILE A 284 26.51 35.96 -7.86
C ILE A 284 27.84 35.36 -8.29
N PHE A 285 28.81 36.24 -8.55
CA PHE A 285 30.19 35.91 -8.86
C PHE A 285 31.07 36.27 -7.67
N GLY A 286 31.98 35.38 -7.30
CA GLY A 286 32.96 35.65 -6.26
C GLY A 286 34.08 34.63 -6.27
N GLU A 287 34.74 34.50 -5.12
CA GLU A 287 35.87 33.58 -4.93
C GLU A 287 35.46 32.43 -4.02
N CYS A 288 35.88 31.22 -4.38
CA CYS A 288 35.65 30.03 -3.58
C CYS A 288 36.32 30.15 -2.19
N PRO A 289 35.62 29.85 -1.09
CA PRO A 289 36.20 29.94 0.26
C PRO A 289 37.44 29.06 0.48
N TYR A 290 37.61 28.00 -0.32
CA TYR A 290 38.69 27.01 -0.15
C TYR A 290 39.92 27.29 -1.01
N CYS A 291 39.71 27.58 -2.30
CA CYS A 291 40.82 27.71 -3.26
C CYS A 291 40.99 29.13 -3.82
N SER A 292 40.13 30.06 -3.41
CA SER A 292 40.11 31.47 -3.86
C SER A 292 40.02 31.63 -5.39
N LYS A 293 39.67 30.57 -6.13
CA LYS A 293 39.38 30.63 -7.58
C LYS A 293 37.95 31.13 -7.81
N PRO A 294 37.66 31.69 -9.00
CA PRO A 294 36.32 32.15 -9.34
C PRO A 294 35.28 31.04 -9.14
N ILE A 295 34.15 31.40 -8.53
CA ILE A 295 32.98 30.53 -8.37
C ILE A 295 31.72 31.32 -8.70
N THR A 296 30.75 30.65 -9.32
CA THR A 296 29.48 31.24 -9.73
C THR A 296 28.32 30.56 -9.01
N LEU A 297 27.47 31.35 -8.35
CA LEU A 297 26.26 30.87 -7.69
C LEU A 297 25.03 31.34 -8.46
N LYS A 298 24.19 30.41 -8.91
CA LYS A 298 22.90 30.71 -9.52
C LYS A 298 21.78 30.53 -8.48
N MET A 299 21.10 31.62 -8.15
CA MET A 299 19.97 31.57 -7.23
C MET A 299 18.77 30.94 -7.94
N SER A 300 18.45 29.71 -7.58
CA SER A 300 17.18 29.08 -7.95
C SER A 300 16.07 29.72 -7.13
N GLY A 301 15.03 30.25 -7.78
CA GLY A 301 13.85 30.77 -7.09
C GLY A 301 13.27 29.69 -6.18
N ARG A 302 12.89 30.06 -4.95
CA ARG A 302 12.29 29.15 -3.96
C ARG A 302 11.23 28.29 -4.65
N LYS A 303 11.42 26.96 -4.66
CA LYS A 303 10.29 26.05 -4.75
C LYS A 303 9.56 26.20 -3.43
N HIS A 304 8.47 26.97 -3.46
CA HIS A 304 7.50 27.02 -2.38
C HIS A 304 6.80 25.68 -2.21
#